data_AF-A0A1I7T6F0-F1
#
_entry.id   AF-A0A1I7T6F0-F1
#
_cell.length_a   1.000
_cell.length_b   1.000
_cell.length_c   1.000
_cell.angle_alpha   90.00
_cell.angle_beta   90.00
_cell.angle_gamma   90.00
#
_symmetry.space_group_name_H-M   'P 1'
#
loop_
_entity.id
_entity.type
_entity.pdbx_description
1 polymer ?
#
loop_
_entity_poly.entity_id
_entity_poly.type
_entity_poly.pdbx_seq_one_letter_code
_entity_poly.pdbx_strand_id
1 'polypeptide(L)'
;MYLKLSEINPDIMDSYNQLISFESIPPRLNPKIPIPFIVLTSILLPISISLIAVGSYSLNFCPSNPNLPLWMILLGFFILFDRAITCILELNMYYFKKDNTKPDREMGVLIDWEARKGKHRLRISQNLMITVIGFLFL
;
A
#
# COMPACT_ATOMS: atom_id res chain seq x y z
N MET A 1 28.34 -6.91 -23.32
CA MET A 1 28.76 -6.19 -24.53
C MET A 1 27.73 -5.09 -24.77
N TYR A 2 27.95 -3.91 -24.19
CA TYR A 2 27.05 -2.77 -24.35
C TYR A 2 27.34 -2.14 -25.71
N LEU A 3 26.43 -2.29 -26.67
CA LEU A 3 26.49 -1.58 -27.94
C LEU A 3 26.43 -0.08 -27.63
N LYS A 4 27.49 0.65 -28.00
CA LYS A 4 27.56 2.10 -27.91
C LYS A 4 26.39 2.67 -28.72
N LEU A 5 25.44 3.32 -28.03
CA LEU A 5 24.30 4.03 -28.67
C LEU A 5 24.73 5.11 -29.68
N SER A 6 26.03 5.44 -29.77
CA SER A 6 26.57 6.41 -30.73
C SER A 6 26.61 5.94 -32.18
N GLU A 7 26.28 4.68 -32.47
CA GLU A 7 26.27 4.10 -33.83
C GLU A 7 24.86 3.91 -34.42
N ILE A 8 23.81 4.28 -33.68
CA ILE A 8 22.43 4.10 -34.15
C ILE A 8 22.06 5.26 -35.09
N ASN A 9 21.63 4.91 -36.30
CA ASN A 9 21.18 5.83 -37.35
C ASN A 9 20.22 6.90 -36.79
N PRO A 10 20.47 8.21 -37.02
CA PRO A 10 19.64 9.30 -36.48
C PRO A 10 18.14 9.15 -36.77
N ASP A 11 17.75 8.57 -37.90
CA ASP A 11 16.34 8.35 -38.26
C ASP A 11 15.63 7.35 -37.33
N ILE A 12 16.36 6.34 -36.83
CA ILE A 12 15.83 5.35 -35.89
C ILE A 12 15.69 5.98 -34.50
N MET A 13 16.63 6.85 -34.13
CA MET A 13 16.58 7.62 -32.88
C MET A 13 15.37 8.56 -32.87
N ASP A 14 15.10 9.25 -33.98
CA ASP A 14 13.94 10.15 -34.10
C ASP A 14 12.60 9.39 -34.09
N SER A 15 12.53 8.24 -34.76
CA SER A 15 11.35 7.37 -34.71
C SER A 15 11.10 6.82 -33.30
N TYR A 16 12.15 6.44 -32.57
CA TYR A 16 12.05 6.00 -31.18
C TYR A 16 11.62 7.14 -30.25
N ASN A 17 12.17 8.34 -30.44
CA ASN A 17 11.80 9.53 -29.69
C ASN A 17 10.34 9.97 -29.97
N GLN A 18 9.86 9.82 -31.21
CA GLN A 18 8.46 10.08 -31.55
C GLN A 18 7.50 9.04 -30.96
N LEU A 19 7.87 7.77 -30.92
CA LEU A 19 7.10 6.71 -30.24
C LEU A 19 7.00 6.98 -28.73
N ILE A 20 8.10 7.39 -28.09
CA ILE A 20 8.11 7.82 -26.68
C ILE A 20 7.21 9.05 -26.48
N SER A 21 7.27 10.02 -27.39
CA SER A 21 6.44 11.24 -27.37
C SER A 21 4.95 10.93 -27.45
N PHE A 22 4.52 10.02 -28.33
CA PHE A 22 3.10 9.72 -28.51
C PHE A 22 2.52 8.89 -27.35
N GLU A 23 3.34 8.06 -26.70
CA GLU A 23 2.98 7.32 -25.48
C GLU A 23 2.95 8.23 -24.21
N SER A 24 3.45 9.47 -24.30
CA SER A 24 3.74 10.36 -23.16
C SER A 24 2.65 11.34 -22.74
N ILE A 25 1.40 11.16 -23.17
CA ILE A 25 0.28 11.90 -22.57
C ILE A 25 -0.30 11.04 -21.44
N PRO A 26 0.22 11.09 -20.21
CA PRO A 26 -0.44 10.41 -19.11
C PRO A 26 -1.76 11.14 -18.84
N PRO A 27 -2.89 10.41 -18.72
CA PRO A 27 -4.09 11.03 -18.18
C PRO A 27 -3.75 11.60 -16.80
N ARG A 28 -4.24 12.82 -16.50
CA ARG A 28 -4.13 13.41 -15.16
C ARG A 28 -4.62 12.38 -14.14
N LEU A 29 -3.68 11.74 -13.44
CA LEU A 29 -4.02 10.67 -12.52
C LEU A 29 -4.49 11.33 -11.24
N ASN A 30 -5.80 11.46 -11.06
CA ASN A 30 -6.37 11.74 -9.75
C ASN A 30 -6.09 10.49 -8.90
N PRO A 31 -5.22 10.55 -7.88
CA PRO A 31 -4.86 9.39 -7.09
C PRO A 31 -6.11 8.91 -6.34
N LYS A 32 -6.84 7.96 -6.94
CA LYS A 32 -7.98 7.33 -6.28
C LYS A 32 -7.46 6.41 -5.20
N ILE A 33 -7.91 6.65 -3.98
CA ILE A 33 -7.76 5.69 -2.89
C ILE A 33 -8.38 4.37 -3.35
N PRO A 34 -7.73 3.22 -3.14
CA PRO A 34 -8.32 1.94 -3.51
C PRO A 34 -9.67 1.76 -2.80
N ILE A 35 -10.76 1.76 -3.56
CA ILE A 35 -12.12 1.46 -3.08
C ILE A 35 -12.15 0.21 -2.17
N PRO A 36 -11.51 -0.93 -2.50
CA PRO A 36 -11.53 -2.10 -1.62
C PRO A 36 -10.91 -1.82 -0.24
N PHE A 37 -9.92 -0.94 -0.14
CA PHE A 37 -9.33 -0.57 1.16
C PHE A 37 -10.32 0.19 2.04
N ILE A 38 -11.09 1.13 1.46
CA ILE A 38 -12.10 1.89 2.20
C ILE A 38 -13.20 0.96 2.71
N VAL A 39 -13.74 0.11 1.83
CA VAL A 39 -14.80 -0.84 2.20
C VAL A 39 -14.32 -1.80 3.29
N LEU A 40 -13.13 -2.37 3.13
CA LEU A 40 -12.55 -3.30 4.09
C LEU A 40 -12.31 -2.64 5.46
N THR A 41 -11.78 -1.42 5.47
CA THR A 41 -11.54 -0.67 6.70
C THR A 41 -12.86 -0.32 7.39
N SER A 42 -13.88 0.08 6.64
CA SER A 42 -15.21 0.39 7.19
C SER A 42 -15.88 -0.79 7.89
N ILE A 43 -15.55 -2.03 7.49
CA ILE A 43 -16.12 -3.26 8.07
C ILE A 43 -15.28 -3.75 9.25
N LEU A 44 -13.94 -3.78 9.13
CA LEU A 44 -13.10 -4.33 10.20
C LEU A 44 -13.02 -3.45 11.45
N LEU A 45 -13.16 -2.14 11.31
CA LEU A 45 -13.08 -1.20 12.43
C LEU A 45 -14.19 -1.43 13.49
N PRO A 46 -15.49 -1.49 13.12
CA PRO A 46 -16.53 -1.80 14.10
C PRO A 46 -16.42 -3.22 14.67
N ILE A 47 -15.95 -4.19 13.88
CA ILE A 47 -15.71 -5.57 14.35
C ILE A 47 -14.63 -5.58 15.44
N SER A 48 -13.51 -4.89 15.21
CA SER A 48 -12.42 -4.76 16.18
C SER A 48 -12.90 -4.11 17.48
N ILE A 49 -13.66 -3.02 17.41
CA ILE A 49 -14.23 -2.35 18.59
C ILE A 49 -15.17 -3.29 19.34
N SER A 50 -16.01 -4.04 18.62
CA SER A 50 -16.96 -4.99 19.22
C SER A 50 -16.25 -6.14 19.93
N LEU A 51 -15.17 -6.68 19.35
CA LEU A 51 -14.33 -7.70 19.98
C LEU A 51 -13.71 -7.23 21.29
N ILE A 52 -13.16 -6.01 21.30
CA ILE A 52 -12.59 -5.41 22.50
C ILE A 52 -13.69 -5.21 23.56
N ALA A 53 -14.83 -4.62 23.18
CA ALA A 53 -15.93 -4.36 24.11
C ALA A 53 -16.50 -5.63 24.75
N VAL A 54 -16.79 -6.65 23.92
CA VAL A 54 -17.34 -7.94 24.40
C VAL A 54 -16.30 -8.68 25.23
N GLY A 55 -15.04 -8.71 24.79
CA GLY A 55 -13.95 -9.34 25.56
C GLY A 55 -13.76 -8.66 26.92
N SER A 56 -13.73 -7.33 26.97
CA SER A 56 -13.60 -6.57 28.23
C SER A 56 -14.78 -6.78 29.17
N TYR A 57 -16.01 -6.84 28.66
CA TYR A 57 -17.18 -7.15 29.48
C TYR A 57 -17.11 -8.58 30.03
N SER A 58 -16.73 -9.54 29.19
CA SER A 58 -16.72 -10.96 29.52
C SER A 58 -15.60 -11.35 30.48
N LEU A 59 -14.55 -10.54 30.64
CA LEU A 59 -13.49 -10.74 31.64
C LEU A 59 -14.03 -10.88 33.07
N ASN A 60 -15.11 -10.16 33.41
CA ASN A 60 -15.67 -10.16 34.77
C ASN A 60 -16.74 -11.23 34.97
N PHE A 61 -17.34 -11.77 33.89
CA PHE A 61 -18.52 -12.64 33.96
C PHE A 61 -18.25 -14.10 33.57
N CYS A 62 -17.11 -14.42 32.94
CA CYS A 62 -16.77 -15.79 32.51
C CYS A 62 -15.66 -16.41 33.38
N PRO A 63 -15.99 -17.08 34.50
CA PRO A 63 -15.00 -17.78 35.32
C PRO A 63 -14.52 -19.11 34.68
N SER A 64 -15.23 -19.64 33.69
CA SER A 64 -14.96 -20.98 33.15
C SER A 64 -13.78 -21.04 32.18
N ASN A 65 -13.37 -19.91 31.57
CA ASN A 65 -12.20 -19.82 30.69
C ASN A 65 -11.77 -18.36 30.50
N PRO A 66 -10.92 -17.80 31.38
CA PRO A 66 -10.48 -16.40 31.30
C PRO A 66 -9.60 -16.11 30.07
N ASN A 67 -9.05 -17.16 29.44
CA ASN A 67 -8.21 -17.01 28.26
C ASN A 67 -9.00 -16.55 27.02
N LEU A 68 -10.27 -16.96 26.89
CA LEU A 68 -11.10 -16.66 25.73
C LEU A 68 -11.39 -15.15 25.56
N PRO A 69 -11.88 -14.41 26.58
CA PRO A 69 -12.05 -12.97 26.48
C PRO A 69 -10.73 -12.22 26.28
N LEU A 70 -9.63 -12.74 26.82
CA LEU A 70 -8.30 -12.13 26.65
C LEU A 70 -7.83 -12.23 25.18
N TRP A 71 -8.03 -13.39 24.53
CA TRP A 71 -7.78 -13.56 23.10
C TRP A 71 -8.62 -12.62 22.23
N MET A 72 -9.91 -12.43 22.57
CA MET A 72 -10.78 -11.50 21.83
C MET A 72 -10.26 -10.06 21.90
N ILE A 73 -9.78 -9.62 23.06
CA ILE A 73 -9.19 -8.29 23.23
C ILE A 73 -7.91 -8.16 22.41
N LEU A 74 -7.00 -9.15 22.50
CA LEU A 74 -5.74 -9.15 21.76
C LEU A 74 -5.95 -9.09 20.25
N LEU A 75 -6.87 -9.92 19.75
CA LEU A 75 -7.21 -9.95 18.32
C LEU A 75 -7.86 -8.64 17.87
N GLY A 76 -8.73 -8.06 18.72
CA GLY A 76 -9.31 -6.75 18.48
C GLY A 76 -8.25 -5.65 18.33
N PHE A 77 -7.29 -5.56 19.26
CA PHE A 77 -6.18 -4.61 19.18
C PHE A 77 -5.28 -4.87 17.97
N PHE A 78 -4.94 -6.12 17.69
CA PHE A 78 -4.13 -6.49 16.54
C PHE A 78 -4.74 -5.97 15.23
N ILE A 79 -6.03 -6.18 15.02
CA ILE A 79 -6.78 -5.66 13.85
C ILE A 79 -6.71 -4.13 13.81
N LEU A 80 -6.89 -3.46 14.94
CA LEU A 80 -6.88 -2.00 15.02
C LEU A 80 -5.52 -1.41 14.63
N PHE A 81 -4.44 -1.96 15.18
CA PHE A 81 -3.06 -1.54 14.86
C PHE A 81 -2.70 -1.81 13.40
N ASP A 82 -3.04 -3.00 12.89
CA ASP A 82 -2.81 -3.36 11.50
C ASP A 82 -3.49 -2.38 10.53
N ARG A 83 -4.74 -2.03 10.83
CA ARG A 83 -5.50 -1.06 10.02
C ARG A 83 -4.91 0.34 10.09
N ALA A 84 -4.43 0.78 11.26
CA ALA A 84 -3.75 2.06 11.40
C ALA A 84 -2.47 2.12 10.56
N ILE A 85 -1.62 1.08 10.61
CA ILE A 85 -0.39 1.01 9.82
C ILE A 85 -0.70 1.01 8.32
N THR A 86 -1.65 0.17 7.88
CA THR A 86 -2.05 0.10 6.47
C THR A 86 -2.57 1.46 5.98
N CYS A 87 -3.37 2.16 6.79
CA CYS A 87 -3.86 3.50 6.48
C CYS A 87 -2.72 4.51 6.31
N ILE A 88 -1.73 4.51 7.21
CA ILE A 88 -0.56 5.38 7.11
C ILE A 88 0.24 5.11 5.83
N LEU A 89 0.44 3.83 5.48
CA LEU A 89 1.18 3.45 4.27
C LEU A 89 0.46 3.88 2.99
N GLU A 90 -0.86 3.69 2.92
CA GLU A 90 -1.70 4.12 1.79
C GLU A 90 -1.75 5.66 1.68
N LEU A 91 -1.89 6.37 2.81
CA LEU A 91 -1.84 7.84 2.83
C LEU A 91 -0.47 8.36 2.37
N ASN A 92 0.63 7.75 2.82
CA ASN A 92 1.96 8.11 2.35
C ASN A 92 2.10 7.89 0.84
N MET A 93 1.55 6.81 0.28
CA MET A 93 1.53 6.58 -1.17
C MET A 93 0.64 7.57 -1.91
N TYR A 94 -0.48 7.96 -1.32
CA TYR A 94 -1.39 8.99 -1.84
C TYR A 94 -0.69 10.35 -1.91
N TYR A 95 -0.09 10.82 -0.81
CA TYR A 95 0.67 12.07 -0.77
C TYR A 95 1.86 12.03 -1.72
N PHE A 96 2.61 10.92 -1.76
CA PHE A 96 3.69 10.76 -2.73
C PHE A 96 3.22 10.98 -4.18
N LYS A 97 2.10 10.36 -4.58
CA LYS A 97 1.54 10.53 -5.94
C LYS A 97 0.99 11.93 -6.18
N LYS A 98 0.42 12.57 -5.16
CA LYS A 98 -0.13 13.93 -5.24
C LYS A 98 0.99 14.97 -5.40
N ASP A 99 2.04 14.86 -4.61
CA ASP A 99 3.12 15.85 -4.53
C ASP A 99 4.19 15.59 -5.61
N ASN A 100 4.39 14.33 -6.02
CA ASN A 100 5.35 13.94 -7.04
C ASN A 100 4.63 13.41 -8.28
N THR A 101 4.23 14.34 -9.15
CA THR A 101 3.67 14.01 -10.47
C THR A 101 4.69 13.15 -11.24
N LYS A 102 4.21 12.13 -11.97
CA LYS A 102 5.09 11.25 -12.76
C LYS A 102 5.84 12.13 -13.79
N PRO A 103 7.18 12.13 -13.81
CA PRO A 103 7.95 12.89 -14.79
C PRO A 103 7.79 12.27 -16.19
N ASP A 104 7.76 13.11 -17.21
CA ASP A 104 7.47 12.79 -18.61
C ASP A 104 8.74 12.76 -19.50
N ARG A 105 9.72 13.63 -19.21
CA ARG A 105 10.83 13.91 -20.14
C ARG A 105 12.23 13.49 -19.71
N GLU A 106 12.47 13.29 -18.41
CA GLU A 106 13.80 12.98 -17.89
C GLU A 106 13.89 11.52 -17.41
N MET A 107 14.52 10.67 -18.22
CA MET A 107 14.64 9.22 -17.94
C MET A 107 15.30 8.92 -16.59
N GLY A 108 16.34 9.66 -16.21
CA GLY A 108 17.01 9.48 -14.91
C GLY A 108 16.09 9.78 -13.72
N VAL A 109 15.28 10.84 -13.83
CA VAL A 109 14.30 11.23 -12.80
C VAL A 109 13.12 10.26 -12.77
N LEU A 110 12.73 9.72 -13.92
CA LEU A 110 11.70 8.68 -14.02
C LEU A 110 12.14 7.39 -13.32
N ILE A 111 13.36 6.92 -13.55
CA ILE A 111 13.91 5.73 -12.89
C ILE A 111 13.91 5.90 -11.37
N ASP A 112 14.37 7.05 -10.88
CA ASP A 112 14.40 7.36 -9.45
C ASP A 112 12.98 7.48 -8.85
N TRP A 113 12.04 8.08 -9.58
CA TRP A 113 10.63 8.12 -9.20
C TRP A 113 10.00 6.72 -9.11
N GLU A 114 10.28 5.84 -10.08
CA GLU A 114 9.81 4.45 -10.09
C GLU A 114 10.41 3.63 -8.95
N ALA A 115 11.70 3.81 -8.66
CA ALA A 115 12.36 3.18 -7.52
C ALA A 115 11.72 3.58 -6.18
N ARG A 116 11.45 4.89 -5.98
CA ARG A 116 10.75 5.39 -4.79
C ARG A 116 9.33 4.81 -4.67
N LYS A 117 8.57 4.82 -5.76
CA LYS A 117 7.23 4.21 -5.81
C LYS A 117 7.28 2.71 -5.50
N GLY A 118 8.28 2.00 -6.02
CA GLY A 118 8.54 0.59 -5.73
C GLY A 118 8.77 0.35 -4.23
N LYS A 119 9.56 1.21 -3.58
CA LYS A 119 9.79 1.16 -2.13
C LYS A 119 8.49 1.31 -1.32
N HIS A 120 7.59 2.22 -1.71
CA HIS A 120 6.28 2.36 -1.06
C HIS A 120 5.42 1.10 -1.25
N ARG A 121 5.36 0.54 -2.47
CA ARG A 121 4.64 -0.72 -2.72
C ARG A 121 5.19 -1.89 -1.92
N LEU A 122 6.51 -2.00 -1.81
CA LEU A 122 7.17 -3.05 -1.04
C LEU A 122 6.79 -2.98 0.45
N ARG A 123 6.74 -1.77 1.03
CA ARG A 123 6.28 -1.59 2.41
C ARG A 123 4.83 -2.02 2.61
N ILE A 124 3.94 -1.69 1.67
CA ILE A 124 2.54 -2.11 1.70
C ILE A 124 2.44 -3.64 1.61
N SER A 125 3.17 -4.27 0.69
CA SER A 125 3.15 -5.73 0.55
C SER A 125 3.77 -6.46 1.75
N GLN A 126 4.84 -5.91 2.33
CA GLN A 126 5.44 -6.45 3.54
C GLN A 126 4.48 -6.36 4.72
N ASN A 127 3.79 -5.23 4.88
CA ASN A 127 2.78 -5.10 5.92
C ASN A 127 1.68 -6.15 5.75
N LEU A 128 1.13 -6.28 4.55
CA LEU A 128 0.09 -7.28 4.25
C LEU A 128 0.57 -8.72 4.56
N MET A 129 1.82 -9.04 4.26
CA MET A 129 2.40 -10.34 4.61
C MET A 129 2.47 -10.54 6.12
N ILE A 130 2.92 -9.53 6.87
CA ILE A 130 2.98 -9.56 8.34
C ILE A 130 1.56 -9.72 8.92
N THR A 131 0.57 -9.03 8.36
CA THR A 131 -0.84 -9.17 8.74
C THR A 131 -1.31 -10.61 8.58
N VAL A 132 -1.10 -11.21 7.40
CA VAL A 132 -1.54 -12.58 7.09
C VAL A 132 -0.84 -13.59 8.00
N ILE A 133 0.47 -13.46 8.20
CA ILE A 133 1.23 -14.30 9.12
C ILE A 133 0.68 -14.13 10.54
N GLY A 134 0.49 -12.88 10.99
CA GLY A 134 -0.08 -12.60 12.31
C GLY A 134 -1.42 -13.30 12.51
N PHE A 135 -2.36 -13.20 11.56
CA PHE A 135 -3.65 -13.92 11.65
C PHE A 135 -3.55 -15.44 11.64
N LEU A 136 -2.50 -16.03 11.09
CA LEU A 136 -2.31 -17.49 11.07
C LEU A 136 -1.75 -18.03 12.39
N PHE A 137 -1.01 -17.20 13.13
CA PHE A 137 -0.32 -17.60 14.37
C PHE A 137 -0.96 -17.03 15.65
N LEU A 138 -1.99 -16.17 15.53
CA LEU A 138 -2.84 -15.67 16.62
C LEU A 138 -4.09 -16.54 16.75
#